data_AF-A0A1Y2BBR1-F1
#
_entry.id   AF-A0A1Y2BBR1-F1
#
_cell.length_a   1.000
_cell.length_b   1.000
_cell.length_c   1.000
_cell.angle_alpha   90.00
_cell.angle_beta   90.00
_cell.angle_gamma   90.00
#
_symmetry.space_group_name_H-M   'P 1'
#
loop_
_entity.id
_entity.type
_entity.pdbx_description
1 polymer ?
#
loop_
_entity_poly.entity_id
_entity_poly.type
_entity_poly.pdbx_seq_one_letter_code
_entity_poly.pdbx_strand_id
1 'polypeptide(L)'
;MYFHTSRLLTVHSQIPIQYLLLFENPRALTTADEDRFISQNRTAGATLGHLNMALHGSTSINYRAIMYLSALSSFHPSTLPPHQTKKIITAINACLESAWKRTTLALFFEEIAYGSGKSRVPETEIKYYTLGGQPHLLFEACVVFWFVVCRMNASWRPFVQLWDEDTRQMRDAVARLVDRIPDASSENGVYSPVVRCIEAMMLEIEEVGMFGRLDDLMGNDVDVLELGMKVMSIGGEETIASIAEPHGFLGLLGLEVGNRVRWLGRKEESWRLFWKLNT
;
A
#
# COMPACT_ATOMS: atom_id res chain seq x y z
N MET A 1 4.97 -10.97 19.39
CA MET A 1 4.78 -10.68 17.95
C MET A 1 5.41 -11.73 17.00
N TYR A 2 5.97 -12.86 17.48
CA TYR A 2 6.55 -13.90 16.59
C TYR A 2 5.51 -14.85 15.95
N PHE A 3 4.33 -15.00 16.56
CA PHE A 3 3.34 -16.00 16.12
C PHE A 3 2.70 -15.69 14.76
N HIS A 4 2.43 -14.42 14.43
CA HIS A 4 1.72 -14.07 13.20
C HIS A 4 2.56 -14.22 11.93
N THR A 5 3.84 -13.86 11.98
CA THR A 5 4.77 -14.01 10.84
C THR A 5 4.95 -15.49 10.45
N SER A 6 5.01 -16.40 11.43
CA SER A 6 5.21 -17.84 11.16
C SER A 6 4.05 -18.48 10.38
N ARG A 7 2.81 -18.11 10.70
CA ARG A 7 1.61 -18.61 10.02
C ARG A 7 1.50 -18.04 8.61
N LEU A 8 1.79 -16.75 8.42
CA LEU A 8 1.76 -16.13 7.10
C LEU A 8 2.75 -16.80 6.15
N LEU A 9 4.00 -16.98 6.60
CA LEU A 9 5.04 -17.65 5.81
C LEU A 9 4.67 -19.10 5.48
N THR A 10 4.03 -19.81 6.42
CA THR A 10 3.53 -21.16 6.17
C THR A 10 2.48 -21.17 5.06
N VAL A 11 1.51 -20.25 5.11
CA VAL A 11 0.48 -20.14 4.05
C VAL A 11 1.11 -19.79 2.71
N HIS A 12 2.04 -18.82 2.67
CA HIS A 12 2.74 -18.45 1.44
C HIS A 12 3.52 -19.64 0.85
N SER A 13 4.19 -20.43 1.69
CA SER A 13 4.97 -21.60 1.25
C SER A 13 4.14 -22.74 0.68
N GLN A 14 2.83 -22.76 0.94
CA GLN A 14 1.92 -23.78 0.42
C GLN A 14 1.41 -23.45 -0.98
N ILE A 15 1.68 -22.24 -1.49
CA ILE A 15 1.20 -21.82 -2.81
C ILE A 15 2.13 -22.40 -3.88
N PRO A 16 1.61 -23.18 -4.82
CA PRO A 16 2.43 -23.74 -5.90
C PRO A 16 3.12 -22.64 -6.73
N ILE A 17 4.40 -22.86 -7.05
CA ILE A 17 5.25 -21.85 -7.69
C ILE A 17 4.70 -21.37 -9.04
N GLN A 18 3.95 -22.20 -9.76
CA GLN A 18 3.32 -21.82 -11.03
C GLN A 18 2.30 -20.69 -10.88
N TYR A 19 1.76 -20.45 -9.68
CA TYR A 19 0.82 -19.36 -9.39
C TYR A 19 1.50 -18.11 -8.82
N LEU A 20 2.82 -18.17 -8.60
CA LEU A 20 3.61 -17.06 -8.08
C LEU A 20 4.28 -16.31 -9.24
N LEU A 21 4.03 -15.01 -9.30
CA LEU A 21 4.65 -14.08 -10.25
C LEU A 21 5.94 -13.54 -9.63
N LEU A 22 6.97 -14.40 -9.58
CA LEU A 22 8.25 -14.08 -8.96
C LEU A 22 9.12 -13.25 -9.90
N PHE A 23 9.83 -12.25 -9.37
CA PHE A 23 10.81 -11.46 -10.10
C PHE A 23 11.82 -10.85 -9.11
N GLU A 24 13.04 -10.63 -9.58
CA GLU A 24 14.18 -10.26 -8.72
C GLU A 24 14.17 -8.78 -8.36
N ASN A 25 14.03 -7.90 -9.36
CA ASN A 25 14.04 -6.45 -9.15
C ASN A 25 12.63 -5.95 -8.78
N PRO A 26 12.37 -5.50 -7.54
CA PRO A 26 11.04 -5.06 -7.13
C PRO A 26 10.48 -3.89 -7.95
N ARG A 27 11.33 -3.10 -8.61
CA ARG A 27 10.95 -1.87 -9.31
C ARG A 27 10.71 -2.06 -10.81
N ALA A 28 11.13 -3.17 -11.40
CA ALA A 28 11.07 -3.36 -12.84
C ALA A 28 10.96 -4.83 -13.23
N LEU A 29 10.17 -5.11 -14.27
CA LEU A 29 10.15 -6.41 -14.92
C LEU A 29 11.11 -6.40 -16.11
N THR A 30 11.78 -7.53 -16.32
CA THR A 30 12.44 -7.81 -17.59
C THR A 30 11.42 -8.36 -18.59
N THR A 31 11.74 -8.29 -19.89
CA THR A 31 10.90 -8.93 -20.92
C THR A 31 10.70 -10.43 -20.66
N ALA A 32 11.72 -11.11 -20.11
CA ALA A 32 11.64 -12.51 -19.73
C ALA A 32 10.66 -12.77 -18.55
N ASP A 33 10.54 -11.81 -17.62
CA ASP A 33 9.54 -11.89 -16.55
C ASP A 33 8.14 -11.73 -17.13
N GLU A 34 7.94 -10.75 -18.02
CA GLU A 34 6.65 -10.50 -18.67
C GLU A 34 6.19 -11.70 -19.50
N ASP A 35 7.06 -12.28 -20.33
CA ASP A 35 6.74 -13.47 -21.13
C ASP A 35 6.37 -14.66 -20.24
N ARG A 36 7.11 -14.84 -19.14
CA ARG A 36 6.80 -15.87 -18.14
C ARG A 36 5.43 -15.64 -17.50
N PHE A 37 5.12 -14.40 -17.12
CA PHE A 37 3.83 -14.07 -16.49
C PHE A 37 2.66 -14.25 -17.44
N ILE A 38 2.80 -13.88 -18.71
CA ILE A 38 1.80 -14.14 -19.75
C ILE A 38 1.54 -15.65 -19.87
N SER A 39 2.61 -16.45 -19.97
CA SER A 39 2.50 -17.90 -20.04
C SER A 39 1.84 -18.51 -18.80
N GLN A 40 2.18 -18.03 -17.59
CA GLN A 40 1.59 -18.48 -16.34
C GLN A 40 0.08 -18.17 -16.26
N ASN A 41 -0.34 -16.95 -16.58
CA ASN A 41 -1.76 -16.57 -16.56
C ASN A 41 -2.57 -17.38 -17.58
N ARG A 42 -2.03 -17.56 -18.81
CA ARG A 42 -2.65 -18.41 -19.84
C ARG A 42 -2.81 -19.85 -19.36
N THR A 43 -1.75 -20.44 -18.82
CA THR A 43 -1.74 -21.84 -18.36
C THR A 43 -2.71 -22.03 -17.19
N ALA A 44 -2.78 -21.07 -16.27
CA ALA A 44 -3.71 -21.11 -15.15
C ALA A 44 -5.18 -20.90 -15.59
N GLY A 45 -5.41 -20.24 -16.73
CA GLY A 45 -6.75 -19.85 -17.18
C GLY A 45 -7.45 -18.89 -16.21
N ALA A 46 -6.69 -18.11 -15.45
CA ALA A 46 -7.17 -17.24 -14.39
C ALA A 46 -6.24 -16.04 -14.19
N THR A 47 -6.74 -15.00 -13.52
CA THR A 47 -5.91 -13.86 -13.13
C THR A 47 -5.05 -14.19 -11.91
N LEU A 48 -3.74 -14.29 -12.12
CA LEU A 48 -2.77 -14.47 -11.03
C LEU A 48 -2.43 -13.15 -10.35
N GLY A 49 -2.85 -12.03 -10.91
CA GLY A 49 -2.59 -10.70 -10.40
C GLY A 49 -3.17 -10.48 -9.01
N HIS A 50 -4.46 -10.78 -8.82
CA HIS A 50 -5.11 -10.61 -7.51
C HIS A 50 -4.43 -11.42 -6.40
N LEU A 51 -4.05 -12.67 -6.70
CA LEU A 51 -3.34 -13.53 -5.75
C LEU A 51 -2.01 -12.90 -5.33
N ASN A 52 -1.16 -12.51 -6.29
CA ASN A 52 0.17 -11.98 -5.98
C ASN A 52 0.10 -10.60 -5.30
N MET A 53 -0.86 -9.75 -5.70
CA MET A 53 -1.13 -8.48 -5.02
C MET A 53 -1.54 -8.71 -3.56
N ALA A 54 -2.40 -9.69 -3.30
CA ALA A 54 -2.81 -10.05 -1.94
C ALA A 54 -1.66 -10.63 -1.12
N LEU A 55 -0.78 -11.44 -1.71
CA LEU A 55 0.40 -11.98 -1.03
C LEU A 55 1.35 -10.86 -0.58
N HIS A 56 1.72 -9.97 -1.50
CA HIS A 56 2.55 -8.82 -1.14
C HIS A 56 1.85 -7.90 -0.13
N GLY A 57 0.53 -7.72 -0.25
CA GLY A 57 -0.23 -6.94 0.72
C GLY A 57 -0.24 -7.54 2.11
N SER A 58 -0.39 -8.85 2.22
CA SER A 58 -0.34 -9.54 3.50
C SER A 58 1.03 -9.42 4.18
N THR A 59 2.12 -9.44 3.41
CA THR A 59 3.47 -9.16 3.92
C THR A 59 3.56 -7.75 4.47
N SER A 60 3.13 -6.75 3.69
CA SER A 60 3.14 -5.35 4.13
C SER A 60 2.35 -5.17 5.43
N ILE A 61 1.10 -5.65 5.47
CA ILE A 61 0.22 -5.54 6.64
C ILE A 61 0.86 -6.18 7.89
N ASN A 62 1.52 -7.33 7.74
CA ASN A 62 2.15 -8.03 8.87
C ASN A 62 3.36 -7.27 9.45
N TYR A 63 4.12 -6.54 8.62
CA TYR A 63 5.30 -5.79 9.05
C TYR A 63 5.00 -4.31 9.36
N ARG A 64 3.88 -3.77 8.89
CA ARG A 64 3.58 -2.33 8.93
C ARG A 64 3.63 -1.72 10.32
N ALA A 65 3.07 -2.39 11.33
CA ALA A 65 3.10 -1.85 12.69
C ALA A 65 4.53 -1.72 13.25
N ILE A 66 5.45 -2.61 12.85
CA ILE A 66 6.86 -2.53 13.23
C ILE A 66 7.57 -1.44 12.42
N MET A 67 7.27 -1.33 11.12
CA MET A 67 7.75 -0.21 10.29
C MET A 67 7.34 1.12 10.92
N TYR A 68 6.11 1.25 11.43
CA TYR A 68 5.60 2.50 12.02
C TYR A 68 6.39 2.99 13.24
N LEU A 69 7.05 2.08 13.97
CA LEU A 69 7.95 2.47 15.06
C LEU A 69 9.10 3.37 14.59
N SER A 70 9.46 3.33 13.31
CA SER A 70 10.51 4.19 12.76
C SER A 70 10.14 5.68 12.70
N ALA A 71 8.88 6.04 12.97
CA ALA A 71 8.46 7.44 13.14
C ALA A 71 8.75 7.98 14.56
N LEU A 72 8.92 7.11 15.55
CA LEU A 72 9.06 7.51 16.95
C LEU A 72 10.49 7.90 17.30
N SER A 73 10.65 9.04 17.96
CA SER A 73 11.94 9.51 18.47
C SER A 73 12.58 8.53 19.47
N SER A 74 11.76 7.82 20.25
CA SER A 74 12.21 6.78 21.21
C SER A 74 12.79 5.54 20.53
N PHE A 75 12.55 5.36 19.23
CA PHE A 75 13.08 4.28 18.40
C PHE A 75 14.15 4.80 17.44
N HIS A 76 14.99 5.74 17.85
CA HIS A 76 16.08 6.21 17.01
C HIS A 76 17.13 5.09 16.75
N PRO A 77 17.63 4.90 15.51
CA PRO A 77 18.52 3.78 15.19
C PRO A 77 19.84 3.78 15.97
N SER A 78 20.31 4.94 16.43
CA SER A 78 21.54 5.07 17.23
C SER A 78 21.37 4.73 18.72
N THR A 79 20.14 4.72 19.24
CA THR A 79 19.86 4.46 20.66
C THR A 79 19.34 3.04 20.89
N LEU A 80 18.82 2.39 19.85
CA LEU A 80 18.24 1.07 19.93
C LEU A 80 19.30 -0.05 20.02
N PRO A 81 19.01 -1.13 20.77
CA PRO A 81 19.82 -2.34 20.73
C PRO A 81 19.87 -2.93 19.30
N PRO A 82 21.01 -3.50 18.86
CA PRO A 82 21.18 -3.97 17.47
C PRO A 82 20.09 -4.94 16.99
N HIS A 83 19.58 -5.79 17.88
CA HIS A 83 18.53 -6.75 17.54
C HIS A 83 17.16 -6.09 17.28
N GLN A 84 16.86 -4.94 17.90
CA GLN A 84 15.64 -4.17 17.67
C GLN A 84 15.77 -3.34 16.38
N THR A 85 16.93 -2.69 16.21
CA THR A 85 17.27 -1.96 14.97
C THR A 85 17.13 -2.89 13.76
N LYS A 86 17.69 -4.10 13.83
CA LYS A 86 17.55 -5.10 12.76
C LYS A 86 16.10 -5.45 12.46
N LYS A 87 15.25 -5.62 13.48
CA LYS A 87 13.82 -5.93 13.29
C LYS A 87 13.08 -4.82 12.57
N ILE A 88 13.34 -3.56 12.91
CA ILE A 88 12.72 -2.40 12.26
C ILE A 88 13.21 -2.28 10.81
N ILE A 89 14.53 -2.42 10.58
CA ILE A 89 15.10 -2.45 9.21
C ILE A 89 14.46 -3.55 8.36
N THR A 90 14.31 -4.77 8.91
CA THR A 90 13.63 -5.87 8.20
C THR A 90 12.19 -5.52 7.87
N ALA A 91 11.46 -4.90 8.81
CA ALA A 91 10.08 -4.49 8.57
C ALA A 91 9.96 -3.40 7.49
N ILE A 92 10.80 -2.36 7.55
CA ILE A 92 10.81 -1.29 6.53
C ILE A 92 11.07 -1.89 5.15
N ASN A 93 12.13 -2.69 5.00
CA ASN A 93 12.49 -3.25 3.71
C ASN A 93 11.43 -4.25 3.20
N ALA A 94 10.85 -5.08 4.06
CA ALA A 94 9.78 -6.01 3.66
C ALA A 94 8.51 -5.29 3.19
N CYS A 95 8.11 -4.22 3.87
CA CYS A 95 7.00 -3.36 3.44
C CYS A 95 7.30 -2.69 2.10
N LEU A 96 8.48 -2.06 1.98
CA LEU A 96 8.85 -1.29 0.79
C LEU A 96 9.04 -2.18 -0.45
N GLU A 97 9.66 -3.35 -0.30
CA GLU A 97 9.77 -4.35 -1.35
C GLU A 97 8.38 -4.83 -1.79
N SER A 98 7.48 -5.10 -0.85
CA SER A 98 6.11 -5.52 -1.14
C SER A 98 5.32 -4.42 -1.86
N ALA A 99 5.49 -3.16 -1.47
CA ALA A 99 4.85 -2.01 -2.13
C ALA A 99 5.34 -1.87 -3.57
N TRP A 100 6.65 -1.91 -3.80
CA TRP A 100 7.24 -1.89 -5.13
C TRP A 100 6.75 -3.03 -6.01
N LYS A 101 6.78 -4.27 -5.50
CA LYS A 101 6.32 -5.44 -6.27
C LYS A 101 4.85 -5.31 -6.68
N ARG A 102 4.00 -4.79 -5.80
CA ARG A 102 2.58 -4.53 -6.13
C ARG A 102 2.43 -3.49 -7.22
N THR A 103 3.14 -2.38 -7.10
CA THR A 103 3.11 -1.31 -8.11
C THR A 103 3.58 -1.81 -9.46
N THR A 104 4.69 -2.54 -9.50
CA THR A 104 5.22 -3.12 -10.74
C THR A 104 4.26 -4.13 -11.36
N LEU A 105 3.64 -5.02 -10.56
CA LEU A 105 2.63 -5.95 -11.06
C LEU A 105 1.39 -5.21 -11.57
N ALA A 106 0.91 -4.20 -10.85
CA ALA A 106 -0.25 -3.42 -11.28
C ALA A 106 -0.01 -2.73 -12.63
N LEU A 107 1.16 -2.11 -12.81
CA LEU A 107 1.54 -1.49 -14.08
C LEU A 107 1.66 -2.53 -15.20
N PHE A 108 2.21 -3.71 -14.94
CA PHE A 108 2.27 -4.81 -15.91
C PHE A 108 0.87 -5.24 -16.35
N PHE A 109 -0.03 -5.52 -15.41
CA PHE A 109 -1.39 -5.95 -15.73
C PHE A 109 -2.17 -4.89 -16.51
N GLU A 110 -2.00 -3.62 -16.15
CA GLU A 110 -2.59 -2.50 -16.87
C GLU A 110 -2.06 -2.41 -18.31
N GLU A 111 -0.75 -2.55 -18.49
CA GLU A 111 -0.10 -2.49 -19.80
C GLU A 111 -0.54 -3.64 -20.73
N ILE A 112 -0.72 -4.84 -20.19
CA ILE A 112 -1.24 -5.99 -20.94
C ILE A 112 -2.75 -5.85 -21.22
N ALA A 113 -3.54 -5.33 -20.28
CA ALA A 113 -5.00 -5.24 -20.46
C ALA A 113 -5.41 -4.09 -21.38
N TYR A 114 -4.76 -2.93 -21.27
CA TYR A 114 -5.22 -1.67 -21.88
C TYR A 114 -4.11 -0.92 -22.63
N GLY A 115 -2.85 -1.25 -22.42
CA GLY A 115 -1.70 -0.57 -23.02
C GLY A 115 -1.19 -1.19 -24.32
N SER A 116 0.07 -0.91 -24.63
CA SER A 116 0.80 -1.45 -25.78
C SER A 116 0.98 -2.97 -25.72
N GLY A 117 1.01 -3.52 -24.49
CA GLY A 117 1.11 -4.95 -24.21
C GLY A 117 -0.11 -5.76 -24.64
N LYS A 118 -1.26 -5.13 -24.92
CA LYS A 118 -2.50 -5.79 -25.36
C LYS A 118 -2.33 -6.67 -26.59
N SER A 119 -1.46 -6.29 -27.51
CA SER A 119 -1.16 -7.05 -28.73
C SER A 119 -0.44 -8.39 -28.47
N ARG A 120 0.13 -8.58 -27.27
CA ARG A 120 0.88 -9.79 -26.89
C ARG A 120 -0.03 -10.94 -26.43
N VAL A 121 -1.32 -10.68 -26.22
CA VAL A 121 -2.29 -11.67 -25.74
C VAL A 121 -3.51 -11.73 -26.68
N PRO A 122 -4.08 -12.92 -26.92
CA PRO A 122 -5.34 -13.05 -27.62
C PRO A 122 -6.46 -12.25 -26.93
N GLU A 123 -7.38 -11.67 -27.72
CA GLU A 123 -8.48 -10.86 -27.19
C GLU A 123 -9.36 -11.65 -26.20
N THR A 124 -9.53 -12.95 -26.44
CA THR A 124 -10.28 -13.88 -25.56
C THR A 124 -9.63 -14.11 -24.20
N GLU A 125 -8.33 -13.80 -24.05
CA GLU A 125 -7.54 -13.99 -22.84
C GLU A 125 -7.37 -12.70 -22.02
N ILE A 126 -7.77 -11.52 -22.54
CA ILE A 126 -7.58 -10.21 -21.87
C ILE A 126 -8.15 -10.20 -20.45
N LYS A 127 -9.27 -10.89 -20.22
CA LYS A 127 -9.91 -11.03 -18.90
C LYS A 127 -9.00 -11.61 -17.80
N TYR A 128 -7.92 -12.31 -18.14
CA TYR A 128 -6.95 -12.81 -17.16
C TYR A 128 -6.00 -11.70 -16.67
N TYR A 129 -5.97 -10.58 -17.37
CA TYR A 129 -5.06 -9.46 -17.08
C TYR A 129 -5.76 -8.24 -16.50
N THR A 130 -7.09 -8.28 -16.36
CA THR A 130 -7.84 -7.17 -15.76
C THR A 130 -7.86 -7.30 -14.24
N LEU A 131 -7.35 -6.30 -13.52
CA LEU A 131 -7.38 -6.25 -12.06
C LEU A 131 -8.71 -5.73 -11.48
N GLY A 132 -9.67 -5.37 -12.34
CA GLY A 132 -11.02 -4.97 -11.94
C GLY A 132 -11.11 -3.64 -11.18
N GLY A 133 -10.13 -2.73 -11.39
CA GLY A 133 -10.18 -1.37 -10.86
C GLY A 133 -10.26 -1.28 -9.34
N GLN A 134 -9.70 -2.24 -8.60
CA GLN A 134 -9.82 -2.36 -7.14
C GLN A 134 -8.80 -1.47 -6.41
N PRO A 135 -9.16 -0.27 -5.91
CA PRO A 135 -8.18 0.70 -5.42
C PRO A 135 -7.53 0.25 -4.12
N HIS A 136 -8.19 -0.62 -3.35
CA HIS A 136 -7.65 -1.21 -2.14
C HIS A 136 -6.39 -2.06 -2.39
N LEU A 137 -6.23 -2.61 -3.60
CA LEU A 137 -5.01 -3.33 -3.98
C LEU A 137 -3.81 -2.42 -4.19
N LEU A 138 -4.02 -1.11 -4.34
CA LEU A 138 -2.96 -0.11 -4.48
C LEU A 138 -2.81 0.74 -3.22
N PHE A 139 -3.90 0.93 -2.48
CA PHE A 139 -3.94 1.71 -1.25
C PHE A 139 -2.83 1.35 -0.28
N GLU A 140 -2.63 0.06 -0.01
CA GLU A 140 -1.58 -0.38 0.91
C GLU A 140 -0.16 -0.09 0.41
N ALA A 141 0.10 -0.14 -0.90
CA ALA A 141 1.40 0.28 -1.43
C ALA A 141 1.60 1.79 -1.24
N CYS A 142 0.54 2.57 -1.48
CA CYS A 142 0.54 4.03 -1.26
C CYS A 142 0.79 4.36 0.22
N VAL A 143 0.16 3.65 1.17
CA VAL A 143 0.40 3.81 2.62
C VAL A 143 1.87 3.59 2.97
N VAL A 144 2.51 2.56 2.42
CA VAL A 144 3.93 2.28 2.68
C VAL A 144 4.81 3.40 2.13
N PHE A 145 4.61 3.78 0.87
CA PHE A 145 5.37 4.84 0.22
C PHE A 145 5.22 6.17 0.96
N TRP A 146 4.00 6.58 1.22
CA TRP A 146 3.67 7.77 2.00
C TRP A 146 4.33 7.75 3.38
N PHE A 147 4.21 6.65 4.12
CA PHE A 147 4.81 6.57 5.44
C PHE A 147 6.35 6.72 5.38
N VAL A 148 7.01 6.00 4.48
CA VAL A 148 8.47 6.00 4.33
C VAL A 148 8.99 7.38 3.90
N VAL A 149 8.25 8.12 3.08
CA VAL A 149 8.64 9.46 2.62
C VAL A 149 8.30 10.52 3.67
N CYS A 150 7.08 10.50 4.20
CA CYS A 150 6.48 11.63 4.91
C CYS A 150 6.46 11.49 6.44
N ARG A 151 6.64 10.29 6.99
CA ARG A 151 6.46 10.02 8.44
C ARG A 151 7.63 9.31 9.10
N MET A 152 8.39 8.50 8.36
CA MET A 152 9.57 7.82 8.87
C MET A 152 10.66 8.85 9.25
N ASN A 153 11.26 8.69 10.43
CA ASN A 153 12.38 9.52 10.84
C ASN A 153 13.56 9.35 9.87
N ALA A 154 14.10 10.47 9.38
CA ALA A 154 15.12 10.48 8.33
C ALA A 154 16.41 9.72 8.70
N SER A 155 16.71 9.55 9.99
CA SER A 155 17.85 8.75 10.46
C SER A 155 17.78 7.27 10.06
N TRP A 156 16.60 6.77 9.67
CA TRP A 156 16.43 5.41 9.16
C TRP A 156 16.82 5.25 7.69
N ARG A 157 16.83 6.32 6.89
CA ARG A 157 17.07 6.28 5.43
C ARG A 157 18.34 5.52 5.01
N PRO A 158 19.50 5.67 5.69
CA PRO A 158 20.72 4.95 5.33
C PRO A 158 20.60 3.42 5.40
N PHE A 159 19.58 2.88 6.09
CA PHE A 159 19.36 1.44 6.26
C PHE A 159 18.29 0.87 5.32
N VAL A 160 17.69 1.70 4.48
CA VAL A 160 16.60 1.32 3.58
C VAL A 160 17.16 1.02 2.20
N GLN A 161 17.12 -0.25 1.80
CA GLN A 161 17.76 -0.75 0.58
C GLN A 161 17.13 -0.19 -0.69
N LEU A 162 15.81 -0.01 -0.68
CA LEU A 162 15.04 0.52 -1.79
C LEU A 162 14.69 2.00 -1.60
N TRP A 163 15.50 2.73 -0.82
CA TRP A 163 15.36 4.18 -0.74
C TRP A 163 15.78 4.82 -2.08
N ASP A 164 15.11 5.91 -2.42
CA ASP A 164 15.43 6.77 -3.55
C ASP A 164 15.47 8.19 -3.00
N GLU A 165 16.62 8.86 -3.06
CA GLU A 165 16.81 10.18 -2.44
C GLU A 165 15.89 11.23 -3.06
N ASP A 166 15.63 11.15 -4.37
CA ASP A 166 14.70 12.05 -5.05
C ASP A 166 13.25 11.59 -4.86
N THR A 167 13.00 10.33 -4.47
CA THR A 167 11.67 9.70 -4.45
C THR A 167 10.92 9.75 -5.80
N ARG A 168 11.61 10.15 -6.89
CA ARG A 168 11.00 10.41 -8.20
C ARG A 168 10.37 9.16 -8.78
N GLN A 169 11.07 8.03 -8.73
CA GLN A 169 10.52 6.78 -9.24
C GLN A 169 9.24 6.39 -8.49
N MET A 170 9.20 6.65 -7.19
CA MET A 170 8.04 6.35 -6.35
C MET A 170 6.87 7.25 -6.71
N ARG A 171 7.11 8.57 -6.85
CA ARG A 171 6.11 9.54 -7.30
C ARG A 171 5.54 9.17 -8.66
N ASP A 172 6.40 8.96 -9.66
CA ASP A 172 5.98 8.63 -11.02
C ASP A 172 5.16 7.32 -11.06
N ALA A 173 5.58 6.31 -10.29
CA ALA A 173 4.90 5.03 -10.27
C ALA A 173 3.52 5.12 -9.60
N VAL A 174 3.38 5.88 -8.51
CA VAL A 174 2.08 6.05 -7.85
C VAL A 174 1.17 7.01 -8.62
N ALA A 175 1.68 8.09 -9.21
CA ALA A 175 0.89 9.00 -10.05
C ALA A 175 0.26 8.24 -11.24
N ARG A 176 1.05 7.43 -11.93
CA ARG A 176 0.56 6.55 -13.00
C ARG A 176 -0.53 5.59 -12.56
N LEU A 177 -0.52 5.17 -11.29
CA LEU A 177 -1.54 4.28 -10.75
C LEU A 177 -2.81 5.04 -10.37
N VAL A 178 -2.69 6.25 -9.82
CA VAL A 178 -3.82 7.12 -9.47
C VAL A 178 -4.59 7.55 -10.70
N ASP A 179 -3.90 7.97 -11.76
CA ASP A 179 -4.50 8.36 -13.05
C ASP A 179 -5.36 7.26 -13.69
N ARG A 180 -5.19 6.00 -13.25
CA ARG A 180 -5.88 4.82 -13.77
C ARG A 180 -7.03 4.37 -12.88
N ILE A 181 -7.20 4.97 -11.72
CA ILE A 181 -8.38 4.71 -10.89
C ILE A 181 -9.55 5.41 -11.59
N PRO A 182 -10.60 4.67 -12.02
CA PRO A 182 -11.72 5.26 -12.75
C PRO A 182 -12.30 6.45 -11.98
N ASP A 183 -12.51 7.55 -12.73
CA ASP A 183 -12.96 8.87 -12.29
C ASP A 183 -13.55 8.88 -10.86
N ALA A 184 -12.70 9.27 -9.91
CA ALA A 184 -13.07 9.57 -8.53
C ALA A 184 -14.14 10.69 -8.43
N SER A 185 -14.39 11.37 -9.55
CA SER A 185 -15.40 12.41 -9.74
C SER A 185 -16.85 11.91 -9.67
N SER A 186 -17.11 10.59 -9.65
CA SER A 186 -18.41 10.12 -9.15
C SER A 186 -18.43 10.23 -7.63
N GLU A 187 -18.96 11.34 -7.11
CA GLU A 187 -19.10 11.63 -5.67
C GLU A 187 -19.81 10.51 -4.87
N ASN A 188 -20.45 9.56 -5.56
CA ASN A 188 -21.22 8.45 -4.98
C ASN A 188 -20.59 7.05 -5.18
N GLY A 189 -19.34 6.95 -5.64
CA GLY A 189 -18.66 5.67 -5.81
C GLY A 189 -18.26 5.02 -4.47
N VAL A 190 -18.51 3.71 -4.31
CA VAL A 190 -18.15 2.91 -3.11
C VAL A 190 -16.67 3.04 -2.72
N TYR A 191 -15.80 3.36 -3.68
CA TYR A 191 -14.36 3.50 -3.47
C TYR A 191 -13.85 4.94 -3.31
N SER A 192 -14.71 5.96 -3.50
CA SER A 192 -14.33 7.38 -3.40
C SER A 192 -13.51 7.71 -2.14
N PRO A 193 -13.84 7.19 -0.93
CA PRO A 193 -13.03 7.36 0.27
C PRO A 193 -11.56 6.95 0.14
N VAL A 194 -11.31 5.77 -0.45
CA VAL A 194 -9.95 5.22 -0.60
C VAL A 194 -9.15 6.05 -1.61
N VAL A 195 -9.79 6.46 -2.70
CA VAL A 195 -9.11 7.25 -3.75
C VAL A 195 -8.70 8.61 -3.22
N ARG A 196 -9.61 9.32 -2.52
CA ARG A 196 -9.29 10.59 -1.86
C ARG A 196 -8.15 10.48 -0.86
N CYS A 197 -8.06 9.35 -0.16
CA CYS A 197 -6.95 9.08 0.75
C CYS A 197 -5.62 8.92 -0.01
N ILE A 198 -5.62 8.19 -1.13
CA ILE A 198 -4.43 8.04 -1.98
C ILE A 198 -4.01 9.39 -2.57
N GLU A 199 -4.95 10.19 -3.07
CA GLU A 199 -4.67 11.54 -3.57
C GLU A 199 -4.02 12.42 -2.49
N ALA A 200 -4.57 12.41 -1.27
CA ALA A 200 -4.00 13.15 -0.15
C ALA A 200 -2.59 12.66 0.23
N MET A 201 -2.33 11.35 0.17
CA MET A 201 -0.99 10.78 0.39
C MET A 201 -0.01 11.27 -0.68
N MET A 202 -0.44 11.33 -1.93
CA MET A 202 0.38 11.77 -3.05
C MET A 202 0.76 13.23 -2.95
N LEU A 203 -0.20 14.08 -2.59
CA LEU A 203 0.07 15.50 -2.35
C LEU A 203 1.16 15.70 -1.28
N GLU A 204 1.08 14.98 -0.15
CA GLU A 204 2.13 15.06 0.86
C GLU A 204 3.50 14.55 0.40
N ILE A 205 3.53 13.47 -0.40
CA ILE A 205 4.78 12.95 -0.97
C ILE A 205 5.41 14.00 -1.89
N GLU A 206 4.60 14.67 -2.71
CA GLU A 206 5.04 15.75 -3.60
C GLU A 206 5.56 16.96 -2.81
N GLU A 207 4.84 17.38 -1.77
CA GLU A 207 5.26 18.47 -0.88
C GLU A 207 6.61 18.17 -0.20
N VAL A 208 6.81 16.95 0.32
CA VAL A 208 8.10 16.54 0.89
C VAL A 208 9.20 16.54 -0.17
N GLY A 209 8.90 16.08 -1.39
CA GLY A 209 9.85 16.11 -2.50
C GLY A 209 10.28 17.52 -2.90
N MET A 210 9.36 18.49 -2.85
CA MET A 210 9.63 19.88 -3.22
C MET A 210 10.29 20.70 -2.10
N PHE A 211 9.83 20.54 -0.87
CA PHE A 211 10.18 21.43 0.26
C PHE A 211 11.05 20.77 1.32
N GLY A 212 11.25 19.46 1.28
CA GLY A 212 12.15 18.71 2.16
C GLY A 212 11.63 18.44 3.59
N ARG A 213 10.61 19.16 4.08
CA ARG A 213 9.93 18.91 5.38
C ARG A 213 8.46 19.35 5.37
N LEU A 214 7.63 18.61 6.11
CA LEU A 214 6.21 18.90 6.35
C LEU A 214 5.98 19.98 7.44
N ASP A 215 6.95 20.19 8.34
CA ASP A 215 6.75 21.00 9.56
C ASP A 215 6.35 22.47 9.27
N ASP A 216 6.71 23.01 8.10
CA ASP A 216 6.49 24.42 7.74
C ASP A 216 5.17 24.68 6.97
N LEU A 217 4.38 23.66 6.62
CA LEU A 217 3.22 23.80 5.73
C LEU A 217 1.84 23.67 6.43
N MET A 218 1.83 23.43 7.73
CA MET A 218 0.61 23.11 8.50
C MET A 218 -0.20 24.37 8.87
N GLY A 219 -0.88 24.97 7.89
CA GLY A 219 -1.87 26.03 8.12
C GLY A 219 -3.16 25.50 8.75
N ASN A 220 -3.56 26.09 9.88
CA ASN A 220 -4.79 25.77 10.64
C ASN A 220 -6.04 26.36 9.95
N ASP A 221 -6.75 25.58 9.13
CA ASP A 221 -8.23 25.58 8.97
C ASP A 221 -8.61 24.81 7.69
N VAL A 222 -8.84 23.50 7.76
CA VAL A 222 -9.52 22.76 6.68
C VAL A 222 -10.34 21.62 7.27
N ASP A 223 -11.53 21.38 6.71
CA ASP A 223 -12.44 20.30 7.06
C ASP A 223 -11.74 18.92 7.02
N VAL A 224 -11.84 18.18 8.14
CA VAL A 224 -11.31 16.82 8.26
C VAL A 224 -12.31 15.83 7.69
N LEU A 225 -11.93 15.15 6.62
CA LEU A 225 -12.59 13.99 6.03
C LEU A 225 -12.28 12.73 6.86
N GLU A 226 -13.31 12.17 7.49
CA GLU A 226 -13.21 10.89 8.18
C GLU A 226 -13.75 9.76 7.31
N LEU A 227 -12.90 8.75 7.04
CA LEU A 227 -13.19 7.62 6.17
C LEU A 227 -13.56 6.40 7.00
N GLY A 228 -14.82 5.98 6.94
CA GLY A 228 -15.29 4.74 7.56
C GLY A 228 -16.23 3.97 6.65
N MET A 229 -16.23 2.64 6.75
CA MET A 229 -17.26 1.82 6.12
C MET A 229 -18.34 1.45 7.13
N LYS A 230 -19.58 1.81 6.79
CA LYS A 230 -20.79 1.38 7.49
C LYS A 230 -21.38 0.18 6.75
N VAL A 231 -21.50 -0.97 7.42
CA VAL A 231 -22.17 -2.14 6.83
C VAL A 231 -23.67 -1.98 6.97
N MET A 232 -24.38 -1.77 5.87
CA MET A 232 -25.85 -1.76 5.90
C MET A 232 -26.37 -3.19 5.75
N SER A 233 -27.20 -3.62 6.70
CA SER A 233 -27.92 -4.90 6.60
C SER A 233 -29.09 -4.74 5.62
N ILE A 234 -29.23 -5.67 4.68
CA ILE A 234 -30.36 -5.66 3.74
C ILE A 234 -31.62 -6.10 4.49
N GLY A 235 -32.56 -5.17 4.70
CA GLY A 235 -33.88 -5.46 5.28
C GLY A 235 -34.02 -5.28 6.79
N GLY A 236 -33.03 -4.70 7.48
CA GLY A 236 -33.13 -4.34 8.90
C GLY A 236 -33.40 -2.85 9.11
N GLU A 237 -34.15 -2.49 10.17
CA GLU A 237 -34.25 -1.11 10.65
C GLU A 237 -32.85 -0.51 10.89
N GLU A 238 -32.71 0.81 10.70
CA GLU A 238 -31.48 1.60 10.87
C GLU A 238 -30.95 1.54 12.32
N THR A 239 -30.50 0.38 12.75
CA THR A 239 -29.67 0.22 13.92
C THR A 239 -28.26 0.69 13.56
N ILE A 240 -27.60 1.35 14.51
CA ILE A 240 -26.23 1.85 14.36
C ILE A 240 -25.34 0.69 13.96
N ALA A 241 -25.09 0.58 12.66
CA ALA A 241 -24.32 -0.50 12.09
C ALA A 241 -22.91 -0.49 12.67
N SER A 242 -22.43 -1.68 13.05
CA SER A 242 -21.05 -1.86 13.50
C SER A 242 -20.10 -1.36 12.40
N ILE A 243 -19.18 -0.45 12.76
CA ILE A 243 -18.08 -0.05 11.88
C ILE A 243 -17.32 -1.33 11.50
N ALA A 244 -17.34 -1.66 10.22
CA ALA A 244 -16.54 -2.76 9.69
C ALA A 244 -15.26 -2.19 9.10
N GLU A 245 -14.15 -2.85 9.41
CA GLU A 245 -12.87 -2.52 8.80
C GLU A 245 -12.91 -2.97 7.34
N PRO A 246 -12.71 -2.06 6.38
CA PRO A 246 -12.65 -2.41 4.97
C PRO A 246 -11.49 -3.40 4.75
N HIS A 247 -11.81 -4.63 4.38
CA HIS A 247 -10.87 -5.55 3.70
C HIS A 247 -9.57 -5.92 4.44
N GLY A 248 -9.54 -5.91 5.77
CA GLY A 248 -8.37 -6.38 6.53
C GLY A 248 -7.11 -5.50 6.40
N PHE A 249 -7.22 -4.33 5.76
CA PHE A 249 -6.22 -3.29 5.88
C PHE A 249 -6.36 -2.68 7.28
N LEU A 250 -5.26 -2.58 8.04
CA LEU A 250 -5.28 -2.07 9.42
C LEU A 250 -5.53 -0.54 9.50
N GLY A 251 -6.24 0.04 8.53
CA GLY A 251 -6.38 1.48 8.38
C GLY A 251 -5.04 2.19 8.26
N LEU A 252 -4.95 3.37 8.88
CA LEU A 252 -3.74 4.18 8.98
C LEU A 252 -3.08 4.07 10.36
N LEU A 253 -3.58 3.18 11.23
CA LEU A 253 -3.10 2.98 12.60
C LEU A 253 -2.95 4.31 13.34
N GLY A 254 -3.96 5.17 13.29
CA GLY A 254 -4.04 6.45 14.00
C GLY A 254 -3.28 7.60 13.36
N LEU A 255 -2.61 7.40 12.23
CA LEU A 255 -1.97 8.49 11.51
C LEU A 255 -2.98 9.22 10.62
N GLU A 256 -2.72 10.51 10.42
CA GLU A 256 -3.53 11.40 9.57
C GLU A 256 -2.78 11.73 8.29
N VAL A 257 -3.52 11.79 7.18
CA VAL A 257 -3.00 12.18 5.86
C VAL A 257 -3.53 13.57 5.52
N GLY A 258 -2.63 14.50 5.25
CA GLY A 258 -2.86 15.89 4.86
C GLY A 258 -3.58 16.74 5.91
N ASN A 259 -3.58 16.34 7.19
CA ASN A 259 -4.50 16.83 8.24
C ASN A 259 -5.99 16.79 7.87
N ARG A 260 -6.30 16.13 6.76
CA ARG A 260 -7.59 16.18 6.11
C ARG A 260 -8.23 14.82 6.06
N VAL A 261 -7.47 13.74 6.20
CA VAL A 261 -7.99 12.40 6.01
C VAL A 261 -7.65 11.55 7.23
N ARG A 262 -8.70 11.06 7.89
CA ARG A 262 -8.64 10.13 9.00
C ARG A 262 -9.27 8.80 8.63
N TRP A 263 -8.74 7.72 9.18
CA TRP A 263 -9.40 6.43 9.10
C TRP A 263 -10.27 6.19 10.34
N LEU A 264 -11.48 5.69 10.11
CA LEU A 264 -12.40 5.22 11.13
C LEU A 264 -12.34 3.70 11.18
N GLY A 265 -11.62 3.19 12.17
CA GLY A 265 -11.47 1.76 12.45
C GLY A 265 -11.64 1.49 13.94
N ARG A 266 -11.83 0.22 14.32
CA ARG A 266 -12.21 -0.15 15.70
C ARG A 266 -11.19 0.29 16.75
N LYS A 267 -9.93 0.43 16.36
CA LYS A 267 -8.81 0.82 17.26
C LYS A 267 -8.10 2.10 16.84
N GLU A 268 -8.60 2.80 15.82
CA GLU A 268 -7.95 4.01 15.29
C GLU A 268 -7.81 5.10 16.36
N GLU A 269 -8.82 5.30 17.22
CA GLU A 269 -8.72 6.28 18.32
C GLU A 269 -7.65 5.90 19.35
N SER A 270 -7.52 4.61 19.67
CA SER A 270 -6.46 4.14 20.57
C SER A 270 -5.08 4.36 19.97
N TRP A 271 -4.93 4.18 18.66
CA TRP A 271 -3.70 4.47 17.96
C TRP A 271 -3.41 5.97 17.88
N ARG A 272 -4.42 6.83 17.66
CA ARG A 272 -4.26 8.29 17.73
C ARG A 272 -3.75 8.74 19.09
N LEU A 273 -4.34 8.21 20.16
CA LEU A 273 -3.85 8.47 21.52
C LEU A 273 -2.41 8.00 21.70
N PHE A 274 -2.06 6.83 21.18
CA PHE A 274 -0.68 6.34 21.21
C PHE A 274 0.29 7.34 20.56
N TRP A 275 0.00 7.85 19.36
CA TRP A 275 0.87 8.83 18.70
C TRP A 275 1.01 10.11 19.51
N LYS A 276 -0.12 10.69 19.97
CA LYS A 276 -0.12 11.90 20.82
C LYS A 276 0.74 11.78 22.07
N LEU A 277 0.93 10.57 22.61
CA LEU A 277 1.72 10.32 23.81
C LEU A 277 3.20 10.01 23.52
N ASN A 278 3.59 9.77 22.26
CA ASN A 278 4.91 9.22 21.91
C ASN A 278 5.66 9.98 20.78
N THR A 279 5.01 10.91 20.08
CA THR A 279 5.65 11.86 19.14
C THR A 279 5.91 13.19 19.81
#